data_AF-A0A7S4G4X7-F1
#
_entry.id   AF-A0A7S4G4X7-F1
#
_cell.length_a   1.000
_cell.length_b   1.000
_cell.length_c   1.000
_cell.angle_alpha   90.00
_cell.angle_beta   90.00
_cell.angle_gamma   90.00
#
_symmetry.space_group_name_H-M   'P 1'
#
loop_
_entity.id
_entity.type
_entity.pdbx_description
1 polymer ?
#
loop_
_entity_poly.entity_id
_entity_poly.type
_entity_poly.pdbx_seq_one_letter_code
_entity_poly.pdbx_strand_id
1 'polypeptide(L)'
;QLDFAAPSQKVMEDLVISAIRRFEATLDRAEGLVFVGGLAFNVLLNAALLRTFRRPLHVPCTPGDGAVSIGGAWTVRPPPQRRSLQFLGLRAPDAGELKLKAIESGVTPQRVARLLRQHFVVAVVRDRQEL
;
A
#
# COMPACT_ATOMS: atom_id res chain seq x y z
N GLN A 1 21.24 3.56 -19.03
CA GLN A 1 19.92 4.12 -18.65
C GLN A 1 19.73 4.29 -17.14
N LEU A 2 20.61 3.78 -16.26
CA LEU A 2 20.53 3.96 -14.80
C LEU A 2 20.73 5.42 -14.33
N ASP A 3 21.49 6.23 -15.08
CA ASP A 3 21.90 7.58 -14.65
C ASP A 3 20.77 8.62 -14.59
N PHE A 4 19.59 8.32 -15.13
CA PHE A 4 18.44 9.24 -15.11
C PHE A 4 17.48 8.99 -13.94
N ALA A 5 17.34 7.74 -13.49
CA ALA A 5 16.33 7.36 -12.51
C ALA A 5 16.54 8.04 -11.15
N ALA A 6 17.77 8.06 -10.64
CA ALA A 6 18.07 8.67 -9.34
C ALA A 6 17.90 10.21 -9.36
N PRO A 7 18.42 10.96 -10.36
CA PRO A 7 18.12 12.39 -10.48
C PRO A 7 16.62 12.69 -10.63
N SER A 8 15.89 11.95 -11.48
CA SER A 8 14.45 12.15 -11.64
C SER A 8 13.67 11.88 -10.35
N GLN A 9 14.04 10.85 -9.61
CA GLN A 9 13.48 10.56 -8.28
C GLN A 9 13.70 11.75 -7.33
N LYS A 10 14.93 12.28 -7.28
CA LYS A 10 15.25 13.43 -6.41
C LYS A 10 14.45 14.68 -6.78
N VAL A 11 14.36 14.99 -8.08
CA VAL A 11 13.57 16.13 -8.57
C VAL A 11 12.10 15.98 -8.22
N MET A 12 11.53 14.78 -8.40
CA MET A 12 10.16 14.47 -8.00
C MET A 12 9.93 14.70 -6.50
N GLU A 13 10.85 14.21 -5.65
CA GLU A 13 10.77 14.43 -4.20
C GLU A 13 10.78 15.91 -3.85
N ASP A 14 11.68 16.69 -4.43
CA ASP A 14 11.79 18.13 -4.17
C ASP A 14 10.55 18.89 -4.61
N LEU A 15 9.97 18.54 -5.76
CA LEU A 15 8.75 19.17 -6.26
C LEU A 15 7.56 18.88 -5.34
N VAL A 16 7.39 17.63 -4.90
CA VAL A 16 6.28 17.25 -3.99
C VAL A 16 6.44 17.92 -2.63
N ILE A 17 7.65 17.89 -2.06
CA ILE A 17 7.94 18.56 -0.77
C ILE A 17 7.68 20.06 -0.88
N SER A 18 8.14 20.70 -1.95
CA SER A 18 7.91 22.12 -2.21
C SER A 18 6.41 22.43 -2.34
N ALA A 19 5.64 21.59 -3.03
CA ALA A 19 4.20 21.75 -3.15
C ALA A 19 3.49 21.66 -1.79
N ILE A 20 3.87 20.71 -0.94
CA ILE A 20 3.29 20.55 0.40
C ILE A 20 3.64 21.73 1.31
N ARG A 21 4.88 22.23 1.25
CA ARG A 21 5.32 23.40 2.04
C ARG A 21 4.50 24.67 1.77
N ARG A 22 3.85 24.80 0.62
CA ARG A 22 2.93 25.92 0.35
C ARG A 22 1.74 25.99 1.32
N PHE A 23 1.47 24.90 2.04
CA PHE A 23 0.39 24.78 3.01
C PHE A 23 0.91 24.74 4.47
N GLU A 24 2.09 25.30 4.75
CA GLU A 24 2.76 25.24 6.06
C GLU A 24 1.84 25.62 7.24
N ALA A 25 1.07 26.72 7.11
CA ALA A 25 0.13 27.14 8.15
C ALA A 25 -0.95 26.08 8.47
N THR A 26 -1.36 25.31 7.46
CA THR A 26 -2.29 24.18 7.64
C THR A 26 -1.58 22.98 8.25
N LEU A 27 -0.33 22.71 7.83
CA LEU A 27 0.47 21.61 8.35
C LEU A 27 0.73 21.75 9.85
N ASP A 28 0.96 22.97 10.34
CA ASP A 28 1.20 23.22 11.77
C ASP A 28 0.04 22.78 12.66
N ARG A 29 -1.18 22.85 12.14
CA ARG A 29 -2.41 22.45 12.82
C ARG A 29 -2.82 21.01 12.55
N ALA A 30 -2.15 20.32 11.61
CA ALA A 30 -2.50 18.98 11.21
C ALA A 30 -1.86 17.92 12.14
N GLU A 31 -2.65 16.93 12.55
CA GLU A 31 -2.16 15.78 13.33
C GLU A 31 -1.25 14.85 12.51
N GLY A 32 -1.37 14.90 11.18
CA GLY A 32 -0.60 14.06 10.27
C GLY A 32 -0.88 14.40 8.81
N LEU A 33 -0.23 13.65 7.93
CA LEU A 33 -0.37 13.72 6.48
C LEU A 33 -1.10 12.48 5.96
N VAL A 34 -2.03 12.68 5.05
CA VAL A 34 -2.58 11.59 4.23
C VAL A 34 -2.08 11.81 2.81
N PHE A 35 -1.41 10.82 2.23
CA PHE A 35 -0.84 10.91 0.89
C PHE A 35 -1.47 9.88 -0.04
N VAL A 36 -2.07 10.38 -1.12
CA VAL A 36 -2.87 9.63 -2.10
C VAL A 36 -2.47 10.05 -3.52
N GLY A 37 -2.96 9.32 -4.52
CA GLY A 37 -2.57 9.42 -5.91
C GLY A 37 -1.46 8.45 -6.28
N GLY A 38 -1.17 8.32 -7.58
CA GLY A 38 -0.18 7.36 -8.10
C GLY A 38 1.23 7.53 -7.52
N LEU A 39 1.61 8.76 -7.12
CA LEU A 39 2.91 9.00 -6.49
C LEU A 39 3.04 8.39 -5.10
N ALA A 40 1.94 8.09 -4.40
CA ALA A 40 2.02 7.50 -3.06
C ALA A 40 2.46 6.02 -3.08
N PHE A 41 2.49 5.36 -4.25
CA PHE A 41 3.14 4.07 -4.41
C PHE A 41 4.67 4.15 -4.31
N ASN A 42 5.24 5.35 -4.41
CA ASN A 42 6.68 5.56 -4.32
C ASN A 42 7.12 5.56 -2.84
N VAL A 43 7.62 4.42 -2.37
CA VAL A 43 8.07 4.25 -0.98
C VAL A 43 9.23 5.16 -0.59
N LEU A 44 10.09 5.55 -1.54
CA LEU A 44 11.20 6.47 -1.29
C LEU A 44 10.67 7.89 -1.03
N LEU A 45 9.68 8.32 -1.82
CA LEU A 45 8.97 9.57 -1.60
C LEU A 45 8.26 9.57 -0.24
N ASN A 46 7.55 8.49 0.10
CA ASN A 46 6.88 8.36 1.40
C ASN A 46 7.88 8.51 2.56
N ALA A 47 9.05 7.86 2.46
CA ALA A 47 10.12 8.01 3.43
C ALA A 47 10.71 9.43 3.48
N ALA A 48 10.88 10.08 2.32
CA ALA A 48 11.33 11.46 2.24
C ALA A 48 10.34 12.44 2.91
N LEU A 49 9.04 12.24 2.70
CA LEU A 49 7.98 13.02 3.35
C LEU A 49 8.00 12.84 4.88
N LEU A 50 8.09 11.60 5.36
CA LEU A 50 8.23 11.30 6.79
C LEU A 50 9.45 11.99 7.41
N ARG A 51 10.62 11.90 6.77
CA ARG A 51 11.84 12.56 7.26
C ARG A 51 11.75 14.09 7.26
N THR A 52 11.13 14.66 6.23
CA THR A 52 11.08 16.11 6.01
C THR A 52 10.08 16.77 6.95
N PHE A 53 8.87 16.23 7.06
CA PHE A 53 7.80 16.86 7.83
C PHE A 53 7.72 16.37 9.28
N ARG A 54 8.38 15.24 9.61
CA ARG A 54 8.40 14.65 10.97
C ARG A 54 7.00 14.50 11.58
N ARG A 55 6.02 14.18 10.74
CA ARG A 55 4.62 13.95 11.12
C ARG A 55 4.20 12.53 10.72
N PRO A 56 3.20 11.94 11.40
CA PRO A 56 2.60 10.70 10.94
C PRO A 56 2.15 10.80 9.48
N LEU A 57 2.52 9.83 8.65
CA LEU A 57 2.10 9.73 7.26
C LEU A 57 1.24 8.48 7.09
N HIS A 58 0.01 8.68 6.62
CA HIS A 58 -0.87 7.60 6.22
C HIS A 58 -0.93 7.52 4.69
N VAL A 59 -0.62 6.34 4.16
CA VAL A 59 -0.83 5.97 2.76
C VAL A 59 -1.80 4.79 2.76
N PRO A 60 -2.97 4.88 2.11
CA PRO A 60 -3.90 3.76 2.01
C PRO A 60 -3.28 2.62 1.19
N CYS A 61 -3.79 1.39 1.32
CA CYS A 61 -3.30 0.24 0.54
C CYS A 61 -3.44 0.45 -0.97
N THR A 62 -4.47 1.17 -1.38
CA THR A 62 -4.74 1.57 -2.76
C THR A 62 -4.72 3.09 -2.90
N PRO A 63 -3.55 3.74 -2.99
CA PRO A 63 -3.50 5.19 -3.11
C PRO A 63 -3.81 5.71 -4.51
N GLY A 64 -3.68 4.89 -5.55
CA GLY A 64 -3.92 5.29 -6.94
C GLY A 64 -5.39 5.33 -7.35
N ASP A 65 -5.62 5.49 -8.66
CA ASP A 65 -6.94 5.73 -9.25
C ASP A 65 -7.96 4.61 -8.96
N GLY A 66 -7.49 3.39 -8.73
CA GLY A 66 -8.34 2.25 -8.35
C GLY A 66 -9.18 2.49 -7.09
N ALA A 67 -8.76 3.40 -6.19
CA ALA A 67 -9.50 3.75 -4.99
C ALA A 67 -10.41 4.98 -5.13
N VAL A 68 -10.38 5.69 -6.27
CA VAL A 68 -11.23 6.88 -6.47
C VAL A 68 -12.71 6.52 -6.39
N SER A 69 -13.09 5.34 -6.88
CA SER A 69 -14.46 4.82 -6.76
C SER A 69 -14.88 4.60 -5.31
N ILE A 70 -13.98 4.07 -4.48
CA ILE A 70 -14.22 3.86 -3.04
C ILE A 70 -14.33 5.20 -2.33
N GLY A 71 -13.39 6.12 -2.58
CA GLY A 71 -13.41 7.46 -2.03
C GLY A 71 -14.70 8.21 -2.39
N GLY A 72 -15.12 8.14 -3.66
CA GLY A 72 -16.37 8.73 -4.14
C GLY A 72 -17.63 8.09 -3.53
N ALA A 73 -17.65 6.77 -3.34
CA ALA A 73 -18.76 6.14 -2.62
C ALA A 73 -18.85 6.62 -1.17
N TRP A 74 -17.70 6.85 -0.52
CA TRP A 74 -17.63 7.31 0.86
C TRP A 74 -17.97 8.78 1.07
N THR A 75 -17.85 9.64 0.04
CA THR A 75 -18.36 11.02 0.15
C THR A 75 -19.89 11.06 0.18
N VAL A 76 -20.57 10.09 -0.45
CA VAL A 76 -22.03 9.96 -0.42
C VAL A 76 -22.49 9.24 0.85
N ARG A 77 -21.85 8.11 1.18
CA ARG A 77 -22.17 7.32 2.36
C ARG A 77 -20.88 6.83 3.04
N PRO A 78 -20.40 7.57 4.05
CA PRO A 78 -19.24 7.15 4.82
C PRO A 78 -19.46 5.78 5.47
N PRO A 79 -18.40 4.97 5.62
CA PRO A 79 -18.53 3.70 6.31
C PRO A 79 -18.84 3.96 7.81
N PRO A 80 -19.72 3.18 8.43
CA PRO A 80 -20.12 3.40 9.83
C PRO A 80 -18.97 3.15 10.82
N GLN A 81 -17.93 2.43 10.38
CA GLN A 81 -16.72 2.15 11.15
C GLN A 81 -15.53 2.01 10.21
N ARG A 82 -14.32 2.17 10.74
CA ARG A 82 -13.08 1.91 10.00
C ARG A 82 -13.07 0.46 9.51
N ARG A 83 -12.74 0.26 8.24
CA ARG A 83 -12.61 -1.06 7.61
C ARG A 83 -11.24 -1.15 6.95
N SER A 84 -10.57 -2.29 7.10
CA SER A 84 -9.40 -2.60 6.29
C SER A 84 -9.86 -2.85 4.85
N LEU A 85 -9.25 -2.15 3.90
CA LEU A 85 -9.53 -2.32 2.48
C LEU A 85 -8.57 -3.30 1.79
N GLN A 86 -7.54 -3.76 2.50
CA GLN A 86 -6.42 -4.49 1.91
C GLN A 86 -6.87 -5.75 1.18
N PHE A 87 -7.85 -6.50 1.70
CA PHE A 87 -8.29 -7.79 1.15
C PHE A 87 -9.78 -7.77 0.75
N LEU A 88 -10.14 -6.88 -0.18
CA LEU A 88 -11.52 -6.75 -0.68
C LEU A 88 -11.72 -7.27 -2.10
N GLY A 89 -10.68 -7.84 -2.73
CA GLY A 89 -10.76 -8.40 -4.07
C GLY A 89 -11.58 -9.70 -4.14
N LEU A 90 -11.41 -10.39 -5.26
CA LEU A 90 -12.05 -11.68 -5.52
C LEU A 90 -11.63 -12.71 -4.47
N ARG A 91 -12.52 -13.67 -4.19
CA ARG A 91 -12.16 -14.81 -3.36
C ARG A 91 -11.16 -15.70 -4.07
N ALA A 92 -10.25 -16.32 -3.32
CA ALA A 92 -9.39 -17.36 -3.83
C ALA A 92 -10.25 -18.50 -4.39
N PRO A 93 -9.85 -19.08 -5.54
CA PRO A 93 -10.54 -20.23 -6.10
C PRO A 93 -10.44 -21.42 -5.15
N ASP A 94 -11.44 -22.30 -5.21
CA ASP A 94 -11.45 -23.50 -4.38
C ASP A 94 -10.28 -24.42 -4.73
N ALA A 95 -9.73 -25.10 -3.72
CA ALA A 95 -8.60 -26.00 -3.89
C ALA A 95 -8.82 -27.07 -4.97
N GLY A 96 -10.07 -27.52 -5.15
CA GLY A 96 -10.45 -28.48 -6.19
C GLY A 96 -10.41 -27.94 -7.63
N GLU A 97 -10.44 -26.61 -7.80
CA GLU A 97 -10.34 -25.96 -9.11
C GLU A 97 -8.87 -25.76 -9.53
N LEU A 98 -7.94 -25.84 -8.58
CA LEU A 98 -6.52 -25.69 -8.82
C LEU A 98 -5.90 -27.03 -9.22
N LYS A 99 -5.34 -27.11 -10.44
CA LYS A 99 -4.58 -28.29 -10.92
C LYS A 99 -3.18 -28.36 -10.27
N LEU A 100 -3.13 -28.41 -8.94
CA LEU A 100 -1.90 -28.50 -8.18
C LEU A 100 -1.46 -29.96 -8.01
N LYS A 101 -0.14 -30.19 -7.99
CA LYS A 101 0.44 -31.53 -7.79
C LYS A 101 0.18 -32.08 -6.39
N ALA A 102 0.05 -31.20 -5.40
CA ALA A 102 -0.28 -31.53 -4.02
C ALA A 102 -0.89 -30.29 -3.35
N ILE A 103 -1.85 -30.51 -2.45
CA ILE A 103 -2.49 -29.44 -1.67
C ILE A 103 -2.35 -29.82 -0.20
N GLU A 104 -1.67 -28.97 0.57
CA GLU A 104 -1.65 -29.04 2.04
C GLU A 104 -2.61 -27.95 2.56
N SER A 105 -3.68 -28.35 3.23
CA SER A 105 -4.63 -27.43 3.88
C SER A 105 -4.25 -27.20 5.34
N GLY A 106 -4.65 -26.07 5.92
CA GLY A 106 -4.38 -25.76 7.33
C GLY A 106 -2.92 -25.41 7.64
N VAL A 107 -2.15 -24.97 6.65
CA VAL A 107 -0.74 -24.59 6.81
C VAL A 107 -0.62 -23.42 7.80
N THR A 108 0.19 -23.61 8.84
CA THR A 108 0.42 -22.60 9.88
C THR A 108 1.52 -21.62 9.48
N PRO A 109 1.52 -20.38 10.03
CA PRO A 109 2.63 -19.43 9.82
C PRO A 109 4.00 -20.00 10.20
N GLN A 110 4.07 -20.86 11.22
CA GLN A 110 5.29 -21.53 11.66
C GLN A 110 5.84 -22.48 10.59
N ARG A 111 4.96 -23.18 9.86
CA ARG A 111 5.35 -24.05 8.75
C ARG A 111 5.93 -23.23 7.59
N VAL A 112 5.25 -22.14 7.21
CA VAL A 112 5.74 -21.20 6.18
C VAL A 112 7.11 -20.63 6.57
N ALA A 113 7.27 -20.18 7.82
CA ALA A 113 8.54 -19.65 8.32
C ALA A 113 9.69 -20.68 8.24
N ARG A 114 9.41 -21.96 8.51
CA ARG A 114 10.40 -23.04 8.39
C ARG A 114 10.84 -23.23 6.93
N LEU A 115 9.89 -23.22 5.99
CA LEU A 115 10.18 -23.35 4.56
C LEU A 115 11.03 -22.17 4.05
N LEU A 116 10.69 -20.94 4.44
CA LEU A 116 11.48 -19.75 4.08
C LEU A 116 12.91 -19.82 4.62
N ARG A 117 13.13 -20.31 5.85
CA ARG A 117 14.48 -20.51 6.43
C ARG A 117 15.30 -21.56 5.68
N GLN A 118 14.63 -22.46 4.97
CA GLN A 118 15.27 -23.47 4.12
C GLN A 118 15.46 -22.97 2.68
N HIS A 119 15.28 -21.67 2.43
CA HIS A 119 15.42 -21.02 1.12
C HIS A 119 14.39 -21.47 0.07
N PHE A 120 13.25 -22.04 0.50
CA PHE A 120 12.13 -22.27 -0.41
C PHE A 120 11.43 -20.95 -0.76
N VAL A 121 11.01 -20.84 -2.02
CA VAL A 121 10.04 -19.82 -2.46
C VAL A 121 8.65 -20.38 -2.21
N VAL A 122 7.84 -19.65 -1.42
CA VAL A 122 6.51 -20.09 -1.00
C VAL A 122 5.46 -19.10 -1.50
N ALA A 123 4.47 -19.59 -2.25
CA ALA A 123 3.28 -18.84 -2.57
C ALA A 123 2.25 -19.02 -1.45
N VAL A 124 1.69 -17.92 -0.94
CA VAL A 124 0.64 -17.94 0.08
C VAL A 124 -0.63 -17.40 -0.55
N VAL A 125 -1.67 -18.23 -0.58
CA VAL A 125 -3.01 -17.84 -1.03
C VAL A 125 -3.89 -17.66 0.20
N ARG A 126 -4.64 -16.56 0.25
CA ARG A 126 -5.55 -16.18 1.34
C ARG A 126 -6.96 -15.96 0.78
N ASP A 127 -7.96 -16.01 1.65
CA ASP A 127 -9.40 -15.96 1.31
C ASP A 127 -9.75 -14.95 0.21
N ARG A 128 -9.26 -13.71 0.29
CA ARG A 128 -9.48 -12.69 -0.75
C ARG A 128 -8.18 -12.11 -1.27
N GLN A 129 -8.21 -11.70 -2.54
CA GLN A 129 -7.14 -10.98 -3.21
C GLN A 129 -6.92 -9.60 -2.58
N GLU A 130 -5.66 -9.16 -2.56
CA GLU A 130 -5.29 -7.80 -2.20
C GLU A 130 -5.79 -6.78 -3.24
N LEU A 131 -6.19 -5.60 -2.80
CA LEU A 131 -6.48 -4.45 -3.66
C LEU A 131 -5.25 -3.55 -3.83
#